data_AF-A0A293NKM1-F1
#
_entry.id   AF-A0A293NKM1-F1
#
_cell.length_a   1.000
_cell.length_b   1.000
_cell.length_c   1.000
_cell.angle_alpha   90.00
_cell.angle_beta   90.00
_cell.angle_gamma   90.00
#
_symmetry.space_group_name_H-M   'P 1'
#
loop_
_entity.id
_entity.type
_entity.pdbx_description
1 polymer ?
#
loop_
_entity_poly.entity_id
_entity_poly.type
_entity_poly.pdbx_seq_one_letter_code
_entity_poly.pdbx_strand_id
1 'polypeptide(L)' 'MAGICATELANKITDDVVMETLKQVDMATVARLAAEVAESIKFALEKDQGLSINEMTLRPTQQEP' A
#
# COMPACT_ATOMS: atom_id res chain seq x y z
N MET A 1 5.61 -4.14 -5.15
CA MET A 1 5.23 -2.71 -4.96
C MET A 1 4.01 -2.58 -4.03
N ALA A 2 3.99 -1.59 -3.13
CA ALA A 2 2.83 -1.34 -2.25
C ALA A 2 1.77 -0.49 -2.97
N GLY A 3 0.50 -0.88 -2.85
CA GLY A 3 -0.64 -0.07 -3.30
C GLY A 3 -0.92 1.12 -2.39
N ILE A 4 -2.13 1.68 -2.48
CA ILE A 4 -2.54 2.85 -1.70
C ILE A 4 -2.50 2.52 -0.20
N CYS A 5 -1.78 3.34 0.57
CA CYS A 5 -1.59 3.18 2.02
C CYS A 5 -2.05 4.44 2.77
N ALA A 6 -2.77 4.24 3.88
CA ALA A 6 -3.23 5.34 4.73
C ALA A 6 -2.06 5.92 5.55
N THR A 7 -1.40 6.94 5.00
CA THR A 7 -0.24 7.62 5.62
C THR A 7 -0.33 9.13 5.37
N GLU A 8 0.48 9.94 6.06
CA GLU A 8 0.51 11.39 5.80
C GLU A 8 1.05 11.76 4.42
N LEU A 9 1.58 10.81 3.64
CA LEU A 9 2.08 11.03 2.29
C LEU A 9 0.99 11.58 1.36
N ALA A 10 -0.27 11.20 1.57
CA ALA A 10 -1.39 11.72 0.80
C ALA A 10 -1.53 13.25 0.89
N ASN A 11 -1.07 13.86 2.00
CA ASN A 11 -1.11 15.32 2.20
C ASN A 11 -0.04 16.07 1.39
N LYS A 12 0.87 15.35 0.71
CA LYS A 12 1.93 15.93 -0.12
C LYS A 12 1.59 15.98 -1.60
N ILE A 13 0.40 15.53 -1.98
CA ILE A 13 -0.06 15.56 -3.36
C ILE A 13 -0.39 17.01 -3.73
N THR A 14 0.36 17.56 -4.69
CA THR A 14 0.19 18.95 -5.15
C THR A 14 -0.68 19.07 -6.39
N ASP A 15 -1.05 17.94 -6.99
CA ASP A 15 -1.91 17.90 -8.18
C ASP A 15 -3.37 17.77 -7.76
N ASP A 16 -4.17 18.78 -8.08
CA ASP A 16 -5.57 18.89 -7.71
C ASP A 16 -6.44 17.79 -8.35
N VAL A 17 -6.12 17.37 -9.58
CA VAL A 17 -6.85 16.31 -10.30
C VAL A 17 -6.60 14.97 -9.64
N VAL A 18 -5.35 14.72 -9.22
CA VAL A 18 -4.99 13.52 -8.46
C VAL A 18 -5.69 13.52 -7.10
N MET A 19 -5.73 14.66 -6.40
CA MET A 19 -6.45 14.79 -5.13
C MET A 19 -7.96 14.57 -5.30
N GLU A 20 -8.60 15.06 -6.36
CA GLU A 20 -10.01 14.80 -6.64
C GLU A 20 -10.27 13.33 -6.94
N THR A 21 -9.43 12.69 -7.74
CA THR A 21 -9.52 11.25 -8.04
C THR A 21 -9.40 10.43 -6.76
N LEU A 22 -8.48 10.80 -5.88
CA LEU A 22 -8.28 10.15 -4.59
C LEU A 22 -9.40 10.42 -3.58
N LYS A 23 -10.16 11.52 -3.71
CA LYS A 23 -11.37 11.77 -2.90
C LYS A 23 -12.58 10.99 -3.41
N GLN A 24 -12.64 10.71 -4.71
CA GLN A 24 -13.70 9.92 -5.34
C GLN A 24 -13.55 8.42 -5.04
N VAL A 25 -12.32 7.96 -4.88
CA VAL A 25 -12.02 6.64 -4.34
C VAL A 25 -12.16 6.73 -2.82
N ASP A 26 -13.02 5.91 -2.22
CA ASP A 26 -13.16 5.87 -0.76
C ASP A 26 -11.87 5.31 -0.13
N MET A 27 -10.94 6.21 0.18
CA MET A 27 -9.65 5.89 0.78
C MET A 27 -9.80 5.14 2.09
N ALA A 28 -10.91 5.34 2.82
CA ALA A 28 -11.13 4.64 4.09
C ALA A 28 -11.42 3.15 3.88
N THR A 29 -12.00 2.76 2.74
CA THR A 29 -12.22 1.35 2.37
C THR A 29 -11.08 0.78 1.53
N VAL A 30 -10.46 1.59 0.67
CA VAL A 30 -9.44 1.09 -0.26
C VAL A 30 -8.01 1.16 0.29
N ALA A 31 -7.69 2.11 1.18
CA ALA A 31 -6.32 2.24 1.67
C ALA A 31 -5.99 1.15 2.71
N ARG A 32 -4.85 0.48 2.51
CA ARG A 32 -4.34 -0.47 3.52
C ARG A 32 -3.69 0.25 4.67
N LEU A 33 -3.73 -0.38 5.85
CA LEU A 33 -3.03 0.10 7.02
C LEU A 33 -1.52 -0.17 6.87
N ALA A 34 -0.70 0.80 7.29
CA ALA A 34 0.75 0.67 7.27
C ALA A 34 1.27 -0.56 8.05
N ALA A 35 0.54 -0.99 9.08
CA ALA A 35 0.85 -2.18 9.86
C ALA A 35 0.91 -3.46 9.00
N GLU A 36 0.00 -3.62 8.04
CA GLU A 36 -0.04 -4.84 7.20
C GLU A 36 1.14 -4.90 6.22
N VAL A 37 1.63 -3.74 5.79
CA VAL A 37 2.86 -3.64 4.98
C VAL A 37 4.07 -4.02 5.84
N ALA A 38 4.12 -3.57 7.10
CA ALA A 38 5.18 -3.93 8.03
C ALA A 38 5.20 -5.44 8.34
N GLU A 39 4.04 -6.07 8.52
CA GLU A 39 3.93 -7.53 8.68
C GLU A 39 4.46 -8.28 7.45
N SER A 40 4.19 -7.77 6.26
CA SER A 40 4.68 -8.36 5.00
C SER A 40 6.21 -8.29 4.89
N ILE A 41 6.81 -7.20 5.37
CA ILE A 41 8.27 -7.05 5.46
C ILE A 41 8.84 -8.03 6.49
N LYS A 42 8.23 -8.13 7.68
CA LYS A 42 8.64 -9.07 8.72
C LYS A 42 8.61 -10.51 8.20
N PHE A 43 7.54 -10.90 7.51
CA PHE A 43 7.44 -12.20 6.86
C PHE A 43 8.57 -12.48 5.87
N ALA A 44 8.97 -11.48 5.08
CA ALA A 44 10.06 -11.64 4.13
C ALA A 44 11.43 -11.85 4.82
N LEU A 45 11.65 -11.18 5.95
CA LEU A 45 12.89 -11.29 6.73
C LEU A 45 12.96 -12.58 7.57
N GLU A 46 11.83 -13.15 7.97
CA GLU A 46 11.75 -14.40 8.73
C GLU A 46 11.88 -15.66 7.86
N LYS A 47 12.07 -15.52 6.55
CA LYS A 47 12.30 -16.66 5.66
C LYS A 47 13.69 -17.28 5.87
N ASP A 48 13.75 -18.58 5.61
CA ASP A 48 14.98 -19.36 5.68
C ASP A 48 16.07 -18.74 4.79
N GLN A 49 17.32 -18.76 5.24
CA GLN A 49 18.45 -18.04 4.61
C GLN A 49 18.74 -18.49 3.17
N GLY A 50 18.20 -19.64 2.74
CA GLY A 50 18.29 -20.13 1.36
C GLY A 50 17.23 -19.58 0.40
N LEU A 51 16.25 -18.80 0.89
CA LEU A 51 15.13 -18.28 0.10
C LEU A 51 15.12 -16.76 0.08
N SER A 52 15.18 -16.17 -1.12
CA SER A 52 15.07 -14.73 -1.33
C SER A 52 13.70 -14.35 -1.87
N ILE A 53 13.01 -13.42 -1.20
CA ILE A 53 11.83 -12.74 -1.76
C ILE A 53 12.30 -11.44 -2.38
N ASN A 54 12.56 -11.46 -3.69
CA ASN A 54 13.08 -10.29 -4.42
C ASN A 54 12.01 -9.21 -4.64
N GLU A 55 10.74 -9.61 -4.78
CA GLU A 55 9.63 -8.68 -4.94
C GLU A 55 8.35 -9.23 -4.32
N MET A 56 7.58 -8.35 -3.69
CA MET A 56 6.23 -8.63 -3.20
C MET A 56 5.28 -7.51 -3.63
N THR A 57 4.13 -7.89 -4.20
CA THR A 57 3.09 -6.95 -4.62
C THR A 57 1.85 -7.11 -3.76
N LEU A 58 1.47 -6.02 -3.14
CA LEU A 58 0.45 -5.95 -2.10
C LEU A 58 -0.59 -4.92 -2.52
N ARG A 59 -1.78 -5.39 -2.94
CA ARG A 59 -2.91 -4.54 -3.33
C ARG A 59 -4.14 -4.82 -2.45
N PRO A 60 -4.88 -3.79 -2.02
CA PRO A 60 -6.17 -3.97 -1.39
C PRO A 60 -7.14 -4.66 -2.35
N THR A 61 -7.86 -5.69 -1.88
CA THR A 61 -8.75 -6.49 -2.74
C THR A 61 -9.93 -5.68 -3.29
N GLN A 62 -10.33 -4.62 -2.59
CA GLN A 62 -11.41 -3.71 -2.98
C GLN A 62 -10.97 -2.63 -3.97
N GLN A 63 -9.66 -2.55 -4.26
CA GLN A 63 -9.14 -1.73 -5.34
C GLN A 63 -9.38 -2.47 -6.66
N GLU A 64 -10.57 -2.27 -7.26
CA GLU A 64 -10.84 -2.74 -8.62
C GLU A 64 -9.87 -2.09 -9.63
N PRO A 65 -9.50 -2.80 -10.72
CA PRO A 65 -8.58 -2.30 -11.75
C PRO A 65 -9.15 -1.18 -12.63
#